data_AF-A0A928TEU5-F1
#
_entry.id   AF-A0A928TEU5-F1
#
_cell.length_a   1.000
_cell.length_b   1.000
_cell.length_c   1.000
_cell.angle_alpha   90.00
_cell.angle_beta   90.00
_cell.angle_gamma   90.00
#
_symmetry.space_group_name_H-M   'P 1'
#
loop_
_entity.id
_entity.type
_entity.pdbx_description
1 polymer ?
#
loop_
_entity_poly.entity_id
_entity_poly.type
_entity_poly.pdbx_seq_one_letter_code
_entity_poly.pdbx_strand_id
1 'polypeptide(L)'
;MNRPSLIIGAFLAIAAAAPFAAACSGDDADRRTVRIVQADDACTPGVIDAKAGEKLRFEVKNEGKKDHEVEGIDGTKLEELLVPAGRTRKIDYTVPGKEGVSKIKCYIPGGSSTIIEVRASGQAADAGDEEEGDGGGAGTRITDKTPLDTIHVRLSDYKVEPERPAANVSGPIKFTAENASATEVHELAVLRVLPDGGFENTGEIEDLDPGTSGEITLDLPAGKYVLACVIVPGEAGSKVDHYAEGMHTDFVVP
;
A
#
# COMPACT_ATOMS: atom_id res chain seq x y z
N MET A 1 86.19 26.76 -0.63
CA MET A 1 85.43 25.86 -1.51
C MET A 1 86.13 24.52 -1.53
N ASN A 2 85.74 23.62 -0.64
CA ASN A 2 86.15 22.22 -0.64
C ASN A 2 85.32 21.47 0.40
N ARG A 3 85.22 20.17 0.15
CA ARG A 3 84.24 19.17 0.60
C ARG A 3 84.38 18.78 2.10
N PRO A 4 83.94 17.58 2.50
CA PRO A 4 82.71 17.23 3.19
C PRO A 4 83.02 16.65 4.59
N SER A 5 82.00 16.11 5.27
CA SER A 5 82.03 15.13 6.39
C SER A 5 80.82 15.45 7.26
N LEU A 6 80.09 14.54 7.86
CA LEU A 6 80.47 13.34 8.61
C LEU A 6 79.08 12.68 8.92
N ILE A 7 78.87 11.39 8.66
CA ILE A 7 78.91 10.32 9.68
C ILE A 7 77.55 9.90 10.26
N ILE A 8 77.34 8.59 10.16
CA ILE A 8 76.75 7.66 11.13
C ILE A 8 75.26 7.81 11.48
N GLY A 9 74.59 6.65 11.45
CA GLY A 9 73.69 6.29 12.54
C GLY A 9 72.40 5.65 12.10
N ALA A 10 72.43 4.33 11.97
CA ALA A 10 71.26 3.47 11.84
C ALA A 10 70.23 3.73 12.95
N PHE A 11 68.95 3.74 12.61
CA PHE A 11 67.91 3.15 13.45
C PHE A 11 66.83 2.52 12.58
N LEU A 12 66.72 1.21 12.77
CA LEU A 12 65.62 0.36 12.32
C LEU A 12 64.33 0.88 12.99
N ALA A 13 63.36 1.34 12.20
CA ALA A 13 62.00 1.56 12.67
C ALA A 13 61.05 0.79 11.74
N ILE A 14 60.55 -0.32 12.28
CA ILE A 14 59.50 -1.15 11.70
C ILE A 14 58.24 -0.28 11.62
N ALA A 15 57.94 0.26 10.44
CA ALA A 15 56.64 0.85 10.16
C ALA A 15 55.69 -0.28 9.74
N ALA A 16 54.93 -0.80 10.71
CA ALA A 16 53.80 -1.65 10.44
C ALA A 16 52.78 -0.88 9.58
N ALA A 17 52.73 -1.18 8.29
CA ALA A 17 51.64 -0.75 7.42
C ALA A 17 50.39 -1.55 7.80
N ALA A 18 49.60 -1.00 8.71
CA ALA A 18 48.23 -1.44 8.92
C ALA A 18 47.39 -0.93 7.73
N PRO A 19 46.77 -1.81 6.92
CA PRO A 19 45.76 -1.35 5.98
C PRO A 19 44.54 -0.91 6.79
N PHE A 20 44.23 0.39 6.77
CA PHE A 20 42.90 0.88 7.09
C PHE A 20 41.95 0.41 5.97
N ALA A 21 41.56 -0.87 6.02
CA ALA A 21 40.31 -1.29 5.42
C ALA A 21 39.20 -0.79 6.34
N ALA A 22 38.73 0.43 6.09
CA ALA A 22 37.41 0.85 6.55
C ALA A 22 36.38 0.00 5.78
N ALA A 23 36.17 -1.23 6.25
CA ALA A 23 35.04 -2.06 5.87
C ALA A 23 33.79 -1.49 6.56
N CYS A 24 33.29 -0.37 6.05
CA CYS A 24 31.88 -0.01 6.24
C CYS A 24 31.07 -0.74 5.16
N SER A 25 31.04 -2.06 5.23
CA SER A 25 30.21 -2.90 4.37
C SER A 25 29.34 -3.74 5.29
N GLY A 26 28.19 -3.16 5.68
CA GLY A 26 27.31 -3.78 6.67
C GLY A 26 25.85 -3.87 6.23
N ASP A 27 25.27 -2.77 5.72
CA ASP A 27 23.81 -2.71 5.57
C ASP A 27 23.29 -2.72 4.13
N ASP A 28 24.12 -2.36 3.15
CA ASP A 28 23.66 -2.24 1.75
C ASP A 28 23.75 -3.55 0.95
N ALA A 29 24.63 -4.49 1.34
CA ALA A 29 24.87 -5.71 0.58
C ALA A 29 23.76 -6.77 0.73
N ASP A 30 22.91 -6.64 1.76
CA ASP A 30 21.88 -7.62 2.13
C ASP A 30 20.47 -7.23 1.62
N ARG A 31 20.35 -6.09 0.91
CA ARG A 31 19.06 -5.61 0.39
C ARG A 31 18.93 -5.86 -1.10
N ARG A 32 17.88 -6.56 -1.52
CA ARG A 32 17.53 -6.62 -2.95
C ARG A 32 16.94 -5.28 -3.39
N THR A 33 17.53 -4.67 -4.41
CA THR A 33 16.96 -3.47 -5.00
C THR A 33 15.83 -3.84 -5.96
N VAL A 34 14.66 -3.26 -5.76
CA VAL A 34 13.49 -3.36 -6.65
C VAL A 34 13.23 -1.97 -7.22
N ARG A 35 13.12 -1.87 -8.54
CA ARG A 35 12.83 -0.59 -9.20
C ARG A 35 11.32 -0.42 -9.31
N ILE A 36 10.83 0.74 -8.86
CA ILE A 36 9.46 1.18 -9.09
C ILE A 36 9.53 2.36 -10.06
N VAL A 37 8.81 2.30 -11.16
CA VAL A 37 8.70 3.38 -12.16
C VAL A 37 7.31 3.97 -12.08
N GLN A 38 7.23 5.27 -11.87
CA GLN A 38 5.98 6.04 -11.81
C GLN A 38 5.83 6.79 -13.13
N ALA A 39 4.72 6.55 -13.81
CA ALA A 39 4.29 7.25 -15.01
C ALA A 39 3.01 8.04 -14.72
N ASP A 40 2.63 8.94 -15.64
CA ASP A 40 1.49 9.86 -15.47
C ASP A 40 0.14 9.16 -15.20
N ASP A 41 0.01 7.87 -15.52
CA ASP A 41 -1.20 7.08 -15.41
C ASP A 41 -1.08 5.84 -14.52
N ALA A 42 0.13 5.30 -14.33
CA ALA A 42 0.34 4.06 -13.56
C ALA A 42 1.77 3.92 -13.00
N CYS A 43 1.93 3.02 -12.04
CA CYS A 43 3.24 2.58 -11.55
C CYS A 43 3.55 1.14 -11.94
N THR A 44 4.84 0.81 -12.08
CA THR A 44 5.31 -0.56 -12.34
C THR A 44 6.47 -0.92 -11.42
N PRO A 45 6.61 -2.19 -11.01
CA PRO A 45 5.69 -3.30 -11.25
C PRO A 45 4.43 -3.22 -10.38
N GLY A 46 3.35 -3.90 -10.77
CA GLY A 46 2.16 -4.06 -9.92
C GLY A 46 2.27 -5.20 -8.90
N VAL A 47 3.24 -6.12 -9.08
CA VAL A 47 3.50 -7.23 -8.16
C VAL A 47 5.00 -7.39 -7.96
N ILE A 48 5.40 -7.65 -6.72
CA ILE A 48 6.77 -7.91 -6.29
C ILE A 48 6.76 -9.19 -5.47
N ASP A 49 7.30 -10.27 -6.01
CA ASP A 49 7.52 -11.48 -5.22
C ASP A 49 8.76 -11.32 -4.34
N ALA A 50 8.62 -11.70 -3.08
CA ALA A 50 9.68 -11.60 -2.07
C ALA A 50 9.60 -12.73 -1.05
N LYS A 51 10.71 -12.98 -0.36
CA LYS A 51 10.73 -13.93 0.76
C LYS A 51 10.20 -13.26 2.01
N ALA A 52 9.51 -14.02 2.85
CA ALA A 52 9.17 -13.56 4.20
C ALA A 52 10.45 -13.11 4.95
N GLY A 53 10.43 -11.91 5.52
CA GLY A 53 11.59 -11.30 6.19
C GLY A 53 12.65 -10.68 5.26
N GLU A 54 12.46 -10.72 3.94
CA GLU A 54 13.41 -10.15 2.99
C GLU A 54 13.54 -8.63 3.18
N LYS A 55 14.77 -8.11 3.12
CA LYS A 55 15.02 -6.68 3.10
C LYS A 55 15.08 -6.20 1.65
N LEU A 56 14.16 -5.33 1.29
CA LEU A 56 14.10 -4.69 -0.02
C LEU A 56 14.57 -3.23 0.08
N ARG A 57 15.10 -2.74 -1.03
CA ARG A 57 15.28 -1.31 -1.29
C ARG A 57 14.50 -0.94 -2.53
N PHE A 58 13.47 -0.12 -2.37
CA PHE A 58 12.76 0.44 -3.51
C PHE A 58 13.56 1.60 -4.07
N GLU A 59 13.96 1.48 -5.34
CA GLU A 59 14.49 2.59 -6.14
C GLU A 59 13.35 3.13 -7.00
N VAL A 60 12.72 4.19 -6.53
CA VAL A 60 11.49 4.75 -7.10
C VAL A 60 11.86 5.89 -8.04
N LYS A 61 11.58 5.72 -9.33
CA LYS A 61 11.84 6.72 -10.38
C LYS A 61 10.53 7.27 -10.89
N ASN A 62 10.36 8.58 -10.78
CA ASN A 62 9.26 9.30 -11.38
C ASN A 62 9.63 9.76 -12.80
N GLU A 63 9.02 9.13 -13.80
CA GLU A 63 9.10 9.51 -15.22
C GLU A 63 7.90 10.35 -15.67
N GLY A 64 6.91 10.53 -14.80
CA GLY A 64 5.77 11.41 -15.01
C GLY A 64 6.12 12.90 -14.91
N LYS A 65 5.12 13.72 -15.25
CA LYS A 65 5.19 15.19 -15.28
C LYS A 65 4.79 15.83 -13.95
N LYS A 66 4.14 15.09 -13.06
CA LYS A 66 3.71 15.52 -11.74
C LYS A 66 4.53 14.84 -10.65
N ASP A 67 4.54 15.42 -9.46
CA ASP A 67 5.07 14.73 -8.29
C ASP A 67 4.20 13.50 -7.98
N HIS A 68 4.85 12.45 -7.51
CA HIS A 68 4.18 11.20 -7.14
C HIS A 68 4.66 10.77 -5.75
N GLU A 69 3.89 9.90 -5.13
CA GLU A 69 4.16 9.35 -3.81
C GLU A 69 4.13 7.82 -3.85
N VAL A 70 4.87 7.20 -2.94
CA VAL A 70 4.68 5.78 -2.58
C VAL A 70 4.55 5.67 -1.07
N GLU A 71 3.59 4.86 -0.61
CA GLU A 71 3.39 4.62 0.82
C GLU A 71 2.81 3.23 1.07
N GLY A 72 2.93 2.75 2.30
CA GLY A 72 2.31 1.50 2.73
C GLY A 72 0.86 1.71 3.14
N ILE A 73 -0.04 0.85 2.66
CA ILE A 73 -1.46 0.84 3.04
C ILE A 73 -1.86 -0.53 3.61
N ASP A 74 -3.09 -0.67 4.10
CA ASP A 74 -3.62 -1.92 4.67
C ASP A 74 -2.71 -2.52 5.77
N GLY A 75 -2.15 -1.64 6.61
CA GLY A 75 -1.24 -2.02 7.70
C GLY A 75 0.22 -2.28 7.28
N THR A 76 0.55 -2.06 6.00
CA THR A 76 1.93 -2.10 5.49
C THR A 76 2.73 -0.94 6.08
N LYS A 77 3.81 -1.25 6.79
CA LYS A 77 4.67 -0.24 7.43
C LYS A 77 5.73 0.27 6.46
N LEU A 78 5.34 1.17 5.57
CA LEU A 78 6.24 1.90 4.69
C LEU A 78 5.88 3.38 4.79
N GLU A 79 6.83 4.21 5.20
CA GLU A 79 6.63 5.66 5.28
C GLU A 79 6.35 6.24 3.88
N GLU A 80 5.53 7.28 3.84
CA GLU A 80 5.27 8.03 2.62
C GLU A 80 6.57 8.63 2.07
N LEU A 81 6.76 8.48 0.76
CA LEU A 81 7.91 9.00 0.04
C LEU A 81 7.45 9.84 -1.16
N LEU A 82 7.55 11.16 -1.01
CA LEU A 82 7.42 12.10 -2.13
C LEU A 82 8.60 11.98 -3.12
N VAL A 83 8.26 11.73 -4.39
CA VAL A 83 9.18 11.61 -5.53
C VAL A 83 8.84 12.67 -6.57
N PRO A 84 9.61 13.79 -6.62
CA PRO A 84 9.33 14.85 -7.57
C PRO A 84 9.50 14.41 -9.03
N ALA A 85 8.82 15.08 -9.95
CA ALA A 85 8.90 14.79 -11.39
C ALA A 85 10.35 14.71 -11.91
N GLY A 86 10.66 13.65 -12.65
CA GLY A 86 12.00 13.40 -13.21
C GLY A 86 13.08 13.03 -12.18
N ARG A 87 12.72 12.72 -10.93
CA ARG A 87 13.66 12.33 -9.87
C ARG A 87 13.59 10.84 -9.56
N THR A 88 14.66 10.35 -8.94
CA THR A 88 14.70 9.03 -8.31
C THR A 88 14.94 9.20 -6.82
N ARG A 89 14.18 8.47 -6.01
CA ARG A 89 14.33 8.37 -4.56
C ARG A 89 14.48 6.90 -4.15
N LYS A 90 14.93 6.67 -2.92
CA LYS A 90 15.11 5.32 -2.38
C LYS A 90 14.45 5.24 -1.01
N ILE A 91 13.77 4.14 -0.75
CA ILE A 91 13.21 3.80 0.56
C ILE A 91 13.43 2.31 0.83
N ASP A 92 13.77 1.99 2.07
CA ASP A 92 14.00 0.62 2.51
C ASP A 92 12.71 0.03 3.06
N TYR A 93 12.44 -1.24 2.73
CA TYR A 93 11.27 -1.96 3.19
C TYR A 93 11.67 -3.35 3.68
N THR A 94 11.16 -3.76 4.83
CA THR A 94 11.35 -5.14 5.32
C THR A 94 10.05 -5.90 5.17
N VAL A 95 10.06 -6.92 4.32
CA VAL A 95 8.91 -7.80 4.10
C VAL A 95 8.58 -8.48 5.43
N PRO A 96 7.30 -8.57 5.83
CA PRO A 96 6.92 -9.27 7.05
C PRO A 96 7.51 -10.67 7.12
N GLY A 97 7.92 -11.10 8.32
CA GLY A 97 8.50 -12.42 8.56
C GLY A 97 7.52 -13.60 8.44
N LYS A 98 6.32 -13.35 7.92
CA LYS A 98 5.25 -14.33 7.70
C LYS A 98 4.74 -14.18 6.26
N GLU A 99 4.20 -15.26 5.72
CA GLU A 99 3.53 -15.24 4.44
C GLU A 99 2.35 -14.26 4.45
N GLY A 100 2.09 -13.66 3.28
CA GLY A 100 1.02 -12.69 3.11
C GLY A 100 1.34 -11.64 2.07
N VAL A 101 0.40 -10.73 1.86
CA VAL A 101 0.53 -9.64 0.90
C VAL A 101 0.64 -8.34 1.66
N SER A 102 1.69 -7.57 1.36
CA SER A 102 1.77 -6.15 1.75
C SER A 102 1.40 -5.30 0.55
N LYS A 103 0.71 -4.19 0.77
CA LYS A 103 0.26 -3.30 -0.29
C LYS A 103 0.95 -1.95 -0.18
N ILE A 104 1.47 -1.51 -1.32
CA ILE A 104 2.09 -0.19 -1.46
C ILE A 104 1.23 0.59 -2.45
N LYS A 105 0.67 1.72 -2.01
CA LYS A 105 -0.01 2.66 -2.90
C LYS A 105 1.05 3.50 -3.58
N CYS A 106 1.02 3.54 -4.90
CA CYS A 106 1.85 4.43 -5.72
C CYS A 106 0.92 5.36 -6.47
N TYR A 107 1.02 6.66 -6.26
CA TYR A 107 -0.03 7.57 -6.72
C TYR A 107 0.47 8.97 -7.04
N ILE A 108 -0.36 9.68 -7.79
CA ILE A 108 -0.27 11.13 -7.97
C ILE A 108 -1.21 11.75 -6.95
N PRO A 109 -0.77 12.72 -6.11
CA PRO A 109 -1.69 13.44 -5.24
C PRO A 109 -2.85 14.06 -6.04
N GLY A 110 -4.09 13.63 -5.74
CA GLY A 110 -5.30 14.00 -6.48
C GLY A 110 -5.38 13.48 -7.92
N GLY A 111 -4.73 12.34 -8.21
CA GLY A 111 -4.69 11.71 -9.53
C GLY A 111 -4.81 10.19 -9.44
N SER A 112 -4.25 9.47 -10.43
CA SER A 112 -4.35 8.02 -10.48
C SER A 112 -3.47 7.34 -9.42
N SER A 113 -3.87 6.13 -9.05
CA SER A 113 -3.14 5.26 -8.14
C SER A 113 -2.88 3.89 -8.79
N THR A 114 -1.84 3.21 -8.31
CA THR A 114 -1.55 1.82 -8.60
C THR A 114 -1.20 1.13 -7.29
N ILE A 115 -1.88 0.01 -7.00
CA ILE A 115 -1.53 -0.84 -5.87
C ILE A 115 -0.45 -1.82 -6.32
N ILE A 116 0.68 -1.79 -5.61
CA ILE A 116 1.79 -2.72 -5.79
C ILE A 116 1.70 -3.76 -4.67
N GLU A 117 1.50 -5.01 -5.05
CA GLU A 117 1.47 -6.13 -4.10
C GLU A 117 2.86 -6.69 -3.88
N VAL A 118 3.36 -6.62 -2.64
CA VAL A 118 4.55 -7.36 -2.23
C VAL A 118 4.10 -8.69 -1.63
N ARG A 119 4.26 -9.77 -2.38
CA ARG A 119 3.84 -11.12 -1.99
C ARG A 119 4.98 -11.82 -1.28
N ALA A 120 4.79 -12.06 0.02
CA ALA A 120 5.74 -12.79 0.86
C ALA A 120 5.44 -14.29 0.79
N SER A 121 6.37 -15.08 0.24
CA SER A 121 6.32 -16.55 0.29
C SER A 121 7.41 -17.13 1.19
N GLY A 122 7.15 -18.29 1.78
CA GLY A 122 8.09 -19.03 2.63
C GLY A 122 9.23 -19.73 1.88
N GLN A 123 9.23 -19.75 0.55
CA GLN A 123 10.28 -20.42 -0.24
C GLN A 123 10.44 -19.86 -1.66
N ALA A 124 11.67 -19.98 -2.20
CA ALA A 124 12.06 -19.45 -3.51
C ALA A 124 11.20 -20.03 -4.64
N ALA A 125 10.79 -19.16 -5.56
CA ALA A 125 9.93 -19.49 -6.69
C ALA A 125 10.42 -20.70 -7.49
N ASP A 126 9.57 -21.73 -7.57
CA ASP A 126 9.49 -22.62 -8.71
C ASP A 126 8.01 -22.82 -9.07
N ALA A 127 7.75 -22.96 -10.36
CA ALA A 127 6.44 -22.90 -10.99
C ALA A 127 5.57 -24.12 -10.66
N GLY A 128 4.25 -23.93 -10.62
CA GLY A 128 3.30 -25.03 -10.78
C GLY A 128 2.00 -24.89 -10.00
N ASP A 129 0.97 -24.56 -10.77
CA ASP A 129 -0.43 -24.97 -10.68
C ASP A 129 -1.32 -24.49 -9.52
N GLU A 130 -2.46 -23.97 -10.00
CA GLU A 130 -3.66 -23.54 -9.32
C GLU A 130 -4.36 -24.72 -8.67
N GLU A 131 -4.72 -24.61 -7.39
CA GLU A 131 -5.98 -25.13 -6.88
C GLU A 131 -6.42 -24.43 -5.58
N GLU A 132 -7.74 -24.27 -5.46
CA GLU A 132 -8.47 -23.46 -4.51
C GLU A 132 -8.32 -23.90 -3.04
N GLY A 133 -8.33 -22.91 -2.15
CA GLY A 133 -8.44 -23.12 -0.71
C GLY A 133 -8.89 -21.84 0.00
N ASP A 134 -10.21 -21.67 0.11
CA ASP A 134 -10.87 -20.71 1.00
C ASP A 134 -10.32 -20.86 2.43
N GLY A 135 -9.75 -19.77 2.95
CA GLY A 135 -8.97 -19.79 4.18
C GLY A 135 -8.64 -18.39 4.67
N GLY A 136 -9.68 -17.62 5.05
CA GLY A 136 -9.60 -16.64 6.15
C GLY A 136 -8.42 -15.67 6.16
N GLY A 137 -8.02 -15.14 5.00
CA GLY A 137 -7.03 -14.07 4.90
C GLY A 137 -7.69 -12.70 4.99
N ALA A 138 -7.11 -11.79 5.79
CA ALA A 138 -7.43 -10.38 5.75
C ALA A 138 -6.93 -9.79 4.42
N GLY A 139 -7.85 -9.26 3.62
CA GLY A 139 -7.56 -8.70 2.31
C GLY A 139 -8.83 -8.31 1.55
N THR A 140 -8.65 -7.49 0.51
CA THR A 140 -9.73 -7.07 -0.40
C THR A 140 -10.46 -8.28 -0.98
N ARG A 141 -11.79 -8.26 -0.94
CA ARG A 141 -12.70 -9.33 -1.36
C ARG A 141 -13.33 -9.05 -2.73
N ILE A 142 -12.71 -8.18 -3.53
CA ILE A 142 -13.18 -7.83 -4.87
C ILE A 142 -13.23 -9.08 -5.73
N THR A 143 -14.32 -9.25 -6.49
CA THR A 143 -14.54 -10.44 -7.31
C THR A 143 -15.25 -10.11 -8.62
N ASP A 144 -14.95 -10.89 -9.66
CA ASP A 144 -15.66 -10.86 -10.95
C ASP A 144 -16.82 -11.88 -11.01
N LYS A 145 -17.10 -12.59 -9.91
CA LYS A 145 -18.24 -13.51 -9.82
C LYS A 145 -19.55 -12.75 -10.03
N THR A 146 -20.51 -13.38 -10.70
CA THR A 146 -21.86 -12.81 -10.89
C THR A 146 -22.48 -12.46 -9.53
N PRO A 147 -22.91 -11.21 -9.30
CA PRO A 147 -23.54 -10.82 -8.05
C PRO A 147 -24.81 -11.62 -7.78
N LEU A 148 -24.90 -12.18 -6.57
CA LEU A 148 -26.09 -12.85 -6.06
C LEU A 148 -27.08 -11.87 -5.43
N ASP A 149 -26.58 -10.68 -5.06
CA ASP A 149 -27.38 -9.59 -4.52
C ASP A 149 -26.83 -8.24 -4.99
N THR A 150 -27.65 -7.20 -4.92
CA THR A 150 -27.23 -5.81 -5.15
C THR A 150 -27.74 -4.93 -4.01
N ILE A 151 -26.88 -4.00 -3.57
CA ILE A 151 -27.16 -3.02 -2.52
C ILE A 151 -26.87 -1.64 -3.10
N HIS A 152 -27.91 -0.83 -3.22
CA HIS A 152 -27.77 0.58 -3.54
C HIS A 152 -27.47 1.39 -2.29
N VAL A 153 -26.44 2.24 -2.33
CA VAL A 153 -25.97 3.06 -1.21
C VAL A 153 -25.95 4.53 -1.63
N ARG A 154 -26.60 5.37 -0.85
CA ARG A 154 -26.57 6.82 -1.02
C ARG A 154 -25.59 7.44 -0.02
N LEU A 155 -24.66 8.25 -0.51
CA LEU A 155 -23.71 9.01 0.28
C LEU A 155 -24.17 10.48 0.29
N SER A 156 -24.41 11.04 1.48
CA SER A 156 -25.14 12.32 1.60
C SER A 156 -24.59 13.16 2.75
N ASP A 157 -23.80 14.18 2.43
CA ASP A 157 -22.97 14.88 3.41
C ASP A 157 -22.21 13.83 4.25
N TYR A 158 -22.23 13.89 5.58
CA TYR A 158 -21.58 12.87 6.44
C TYR A 158 -22.47 11.66 6.77
N LYS A 159 -23.20 11.13 5.78
CA LYS A 159 -24.09 9.96 5.97
C LYS A 159 -23.90 8.89 4.91
N VAL A 160 -24.00 7.64 5.35
CA VAL A 160 -24.05 6.45 4.51
C VAL A 160 -25.41 5.78 4.68
N GLU A 161 -26.17 5.69 3.59
CA GLU A 161 -27.54 5.18 3.60
C GLU A 161 -27.70 4.04 2.58
N PRO A 162 -27.45 2.77 2.97
CA PRO A 162 -27.83 1.65 2.14
C PRO A 162 -29.37 1.57 2.07
N GLU A 163 -29.90 1.12 0.94
CA GLU A 163 -31.35 0.96 0.76
C GLU A 163 -31.98 -0.01 1.77
N ARG A 164 -31.15 -0.83 2.42
CA ARG A 164 -31.52 -1.75 3.50
C ARG A 164 -30.30 -2.08 4.38
N PRO A 165 -30.51 -2.45 5.66
CA PRO A 165 -29.41 -2.67 6.60
C PRO A 165 -28.72 -4.04 6.46
N ALA A 166 -29.17 -4.89 5.52
CA ALA A 166 -28.61 -6.22 5.34
C ALA A 166 -28.76 -6.74 3.90
N ALA A 167 -27.78 -7.53 3.46
CA ALA A 167 -27.88 -8.33 2.25
C ALA A 167 -28.85 -9.50 2.43
N ASN A 168 -29.34 -10.06 1.32
CA ASN A 168 -30.21 -11.25 1.31
C ASN A 168 -29.41 -12.54 1.45
N VAL A 169 -28.13 -12.52 1.07
CA VAL A 169 -27.24 -13.68 0.98
C VAL A 169 -25.81 -13.27 1.31
N SER A 170 -24.99 -14.24 1.73
CA SER A 170 -23.53 -14.16 1.67
C SER A 170 -23.01 -14.54 0.28
N GLY A 171 -21.79 -14.14 -0.01
CA GLY A 171 -21.10 -14.41 -1.28
C GLY A 171 -20.94 -13.14 -2.12
N PRO A 172 -20.92 -13.25 -3.46
CA PRO A 172 -20.78 -12.10 -4.35
C PRO A 172 -21.95 -11.13 -4.21
N ILE A 173 -21.70 -9.93 -3.68
CA ILE A 173 -22.66 -8.84 -3.51
C ILE A 173 -22.13 -7.63 -4.26
N LYS A 174 -22.96 -7.04 -5.11
CA LYS A 174 -22.66 -5.77 -5.77
C LYS A 174 -23.13 -4.60 -4.92
N PHE A 175 -22.24 -3.67 -4.64
CA PHE A 175 -22.58 -2.37 -4.09
C PHE A 175 -22.54 -1.34 -5.22
N THR A 176 -23.53 -0.46 -5.27
CA THR A 176 -23.46 0.76 -6.07
C THR A 176 -23.56 1.94 -5.12
N ALA A 177 -22.65 2.90 -5.23
CA ALA A 177 -22.67 4.10 -4.43
C ALA A 177 -22.97 5.32 -5.30
N GLU A 178 -23.88 6.18 -4.85
CA GLU A 178 -24.11 7.51 -5.42
C GLU A 178 -23.66 8.56 -4.40
N ASN A 179 -22.76 9.46 -4.81
CA ASN A 179 -22.50 10.67 -4.04
C ASN A 179 -23.57 11.72 -4.36
N ALA A 180 -24.49 11.89 -3.43
CA ALA A 180 -25.60 12.82 -3.55
C ALA A 180 -25.42 14.10 -2.71
N SER A 181 -24.18 14.37 -2.28
CA SER A 181 -23.78 15.62 -1.65
C SER A 181 -23.59 16.71 -2.68
N ALA A 182 -23.67 17.97 -2.26
CA ALA A 182 -23.49 19.10 -3.17
C ALA A 182 -22.01 19.48 -3.39
N THR A 183 -21.14 19.22 -2.40
CA THR A 183 -19.76 19.74 -2.38
C THR A 183 -18.71 18.70 -2.02
N GLU A 184 -19.01 17.82 -1.07
CA GLU A 184 -18.01 16.87 -0.56
C GLU A 184 -17.81 15.72 -1.54
N VAL A 185 -16.55 15.36 -1.78
CA VAL A 185 -16.16 14.08 -2.39
C VAL A 185 -16.34 12.99 -1.33
N HIS A 186 -16.82 11.82 -1.74
CA HIS A 186 -17.01 10.70 -0.83
C HIS A 186 -16.48 9.41 -1.43
N GLU A 187 -16.35 8.41 -0.58
CA GLU A 187 -16.10 7.03 -0.99
C GLU A 187 -17.06 6.09 -0.25
N LEU A 188 -17.18 4.87 -0.74
CA LEU A 188 -17.82 3.79 0.00
C LEU A 188 -16.81 2.68 0.26
N ALA A 189 -16.33 2.57 1.49
CA ALA A 189 -15.60 1.41 2.00
C ALA A 189 -16.56 0.42 2.67
N VAL A 190 -16.35 -0.88 2.39
CA VAL A 190 -17.07 -1.98 3.05
C VAL A 190 -16.13 -2.65 4.05
N LEU A 191 -16.33 -2.34 5.33
CA LEU A 191 -15.43 -2.73 6.41
C LEU A 191 -16.00 -3.93 7.16
N ARG A 192 -15.32 -5.07 7.17
CA ARG A 192 -15.72 -6.20 8.02
C ARG A 192 -15.34 -5.92 9.46
N VAL A 193 -16.27 -6.16 10.39
CA VAL A 193 -16.00 -6.07 11.83
C VAL A 193 -15.33 -7.35 12.31
N LEU A 194 -14.11 -7.22 12.84
CA LEU A 194 -13.33 -8.32 13.39
C LEU A 194 -13.74 -8.64 14.84
N PRO A 195 -13.44 -9.85 15.36
CA PRO A 195 -13.81 -10.24 16.72
C PRO A 195 -13.24 -9.36 17.83
N ASP A 196 -12.12 -8.68 17.58
CA ASP A 196 -11.48 -7.75 18.51
C ASP A 196 -12.04 -6.32 18.43
N GLY A 197 -13.04 -6.10 17.56
CA GLY A 197 -13.64 -4.79 17.30
C GLY A 197 -12.89 -3.95 16.27
N GLY A 198 -11.80 -4.47 15.68
CA GLY A 198 -11.12 -3.85 14.56
C GLY A 198 -11.91 -3.96 13.25
N PHE A 199 -11.41 -3.28 12.22
CA PHE A 199 -11.98 -3.32 10.88
C PHE A 199 -11.00 -3.93 9.87
N GLU A 200 -11.51 -4.75 8.97
CA GLU A 200 -10.83 -5.22 7.76
C GLU A 200 -11.49 -4.53 6.55
N ASN A 201 -10.74 -3.73 5.77
CA ASN A 201 -11.26 -3.16 4.53
C ASN A 201 -11.39 -4.28 3.48
N THR A 202 -12.63 -4.58 3.08
CA THR A 202 -12.92 -5.63 2.10
C THR A 202 -12.99 -5.10 0.66
N GLY A 203 -12.92 -3.79 0.46
CA GLY A 203 -12.97 -3.13 -0.83
C GLY A 203 -13.76 -1.82 -0.75
N GLU A 204 -13.48 -0.94 -1.69
CA GLU A 204 -14.03 0.41 -1.69
C GLU A 204 -14.28 0.97 -3.10
N ILE A 205 -15.19 1.94 -3.16
CA ILE A 205 -15.39 2.81 -4.33
C ILE A 205 -14.80 4.17 -3.95
N GLU A 206 -13.59 4.47 -4.41
CA GLU A 206 -12.85 5.70 -4.10
C GLU A 206 -13.39 6.94 -4.84
N ASP A 207 -13.16 8.13 -4.27
CA ASP A 207 -13.21 9.45 -4.92
C ASP A 207 -14.44 9.74 -5.80
N LEU A 208 -15.63 9.50 -5.27
CA LEU A 208 -16.87 9.90 -5.92
C LEU A 208 -17.07 11.40 -5.78
N ASP A 209 -16.85 12.15 -6.85
CA ASP A 209 -17.23 13.56 -6.96
C ASP A 209 -18.75 13.78 -6.72
N PRO A 210 -19.18 14.97 -6.28
CA PRO A 210 -20.59 15.33 -6.16
C PRO A 210 -21.41 14.98 -7.41
N GLY A 211 -22.49 14.21 -7.22
CA GLY A 211 -23.40 13.77 -8.28
C GLY A 211 -22.92 12.58 -9.11
N THR A 212 -21.78 11.97 -8.76
CA THR A 212 -21.26 10.78 -9.47
C THR A 212 -21.65 9.49 -8.77
N SER A 213 -21.40 8.37 -9.45
CA SER A 213 -21.66 7.03 -8.92
C SER A 213 -20.58 6.05 -9.33
N GLY A 214 -20.42 5.01 -8.53
CA GLY A 214 -19.51 3.89 -8.82
C GLY A 214 -20.10 2.57 -8.35
N GLU A 215 -19.39 1.49 -8.65
CA GLU A 215 -19.80 0.14 -8.29
C GLU A 215 -18.62 -0.77 -7.96
N ILE A 216 -18.86 -1.74 -7.08
CA ILE A 216 -17.90 -2.78 -6.71
C ILE A 216 -18.65 -4.08 -6.43
N THR A 217 -18.05 -5.22 -6.76
CA THR A 217 -18.58 -6.54 -6.38
C THR A 217 -17.63 -7.21 -5.42
N LEU A 218 -18.13 -7.63 -4.25
CA LEU A 218 -17.35 -8.21 -3.17
C LEU A 218 -17.88 -9.61 -2.82
N ASP A 219 -16.98 -10.59 -2.67
CA ASP A 219 -17.31 -11.93 -2.18
C ASP A 219 -17.28 -11.96 -0.65
N LEU A 220 -18.43 -11.65 -0.03
CA LEU A 220 -18.52 -11.40 1.41
C LEU A 220 -19.01 -12.63 2.17
N PRO A 221 -18.23 -13.16 3.13
CA PRO A 221 -18.76 -14.15 4.06
C PRO A 221 -19.81 -13.53 4.99
N ALA A 222 -20.67 -14.38 5.57
CA ALA A 222 -21.59 -14.00 6.64
C ALA A 222 -20.85 -13.25 7.77
N GLY A 223 -21.44 -12.17 8.26
CA GLY A 223 -20.82 -11.36 9.30
C GLY A 223 -21.40 -9.96 9.48
N LYS A 224 -20.78 -9.22 10.39
CA LYS A 224 -21.05 -7.80 10.63
C LYS A 224 -20.08 -6.95 9.83
N TYR A 225 -20.62 -5.88 9.26
CA TYR A 225 -19.89 -4.93 8.44
C TYR A 225 -20.26 -3.50 8.85
N VAL A 226 -19.41 -2.57 8.46
CA VAL A 226 -19.66 -1.14 8.51
C VAL A 226 -19.49 -0.62 7.08
N LEU A 227 -20.49 0.08 6.57
CA LEU A 227 -20.37 0.86 5.34
C LEU A 227 -19.95 2.26 5.75
N ALA A 228 -18.85 2.76 5.21
CA ALA A 228 -18.28 4.03 5.64
C ALA A 228 -17.64 4.82 4.49
N CYS A 229 -17.51 6.13 4.70
CA CYS A 229 -16.49 6.93 4.05
C CYS A 229 -15.34 7.10 5.05
N VAL A 230 -14.10 6.79 4.66
CA VAL A 230 -12.91 6.87 5.51
C VAL A 230 -11.93 7.94 5.06
N ILE A 231 -12.36 8.85 4.16
CA ILE A 231 -11.62 10.05 3.76
C ILE A 231 -11.24 10.87 5.01
N VAL A 232 -9.95 11.17 5.13
CA VAL A 232 -9.37 11.99 6.20
C VAL A 232 -8.93 13.37 5.70
N PRO A 233 -8.62 14.33 6.60
CA PRO A 233 -8.15 15.66 6.18
C PRO A 233 -6.90 15.56 5.30
N GLY A 234 -6.96 16.19 4.12
CA GLY A 234 -5.89 16.18 3.13
C GLY A 234 -6.13 15.23 1.94
N GLU A 235 -6.98 14.22 2.10
CA GLU A 235 -7.41 13.33 1.03
C GLU A 235 -8.59 13.94 0.26
N ALA A 236 -8.58 13.81 -1.07
CA ALA A 236 -9.61 14.36 -1.97
C ALA A 236 -9.97 15.85 -1.73
N GLY A 237 -9.07 16.63 -1.09
CA GLY A 237 -9.33 18.02 -0.70
C GLY A 237 -10.22 18.19 0.53
N SER A 238 -10.57 17.11 1.24
CA SER A 238 -11.34 17.18 2.48
C SER A 238 -10.58 17.88 3.60
N LYS A 239 -11.33 18.55 4.48
CA LYS A 239 -10.83 19.28 5.65
C LYS A 239 -11.12 18.56 6.97
N VAL A 240 -11.91 17.49 6.92
CA VAL A 240 -12.40 16.75 8.09
C VAL A 240 -12.25 15.26 7.84
N ASP A 241 -12.35 14.48 8.91
CA ASP A 241 -12.40 13.02 8.84
C ASP A 241 -13.87 12.61 8.72
N HIS A 242 -14.27 12.07 7.57
CA HIS A 242 -15.67 11.78 7.27
C HIS A 242 -16.22 10.69 8.20
N TYR A 243 -15.40 9.70 8.55
CA TYR A 243 -15.76 8.67 9.51
C TYR A 243 -16.00 9.28 10.89
N ALA A 244 -15.11 10.15 11.35
CA ALA A 244 -15.25 10.82 12.65
C ALA A 244 -16.44 11.79 12.70
N GLU A 245 -16.84 12.37 11.57
CA GLU A 245 -18.07 13.16 11.42
C GLU A 245 -19.36 12.30 11.39
N GLY A 246 -19.21 10.97 11.45
CA GLY A 246 -20.32 10.01 11.56
C GLY A 246 -20.74 9.38 10.23
N MET A 247 -19.92 9.48 9.19
CA MET A 247 -20.20 8.91 7.87
C MET A 247 -19.96 7.40 7.83
N HIS A 248 -20.69 6.68 8.67
CA HIS A 248 -20.65 5.23 8.75
C HIS A 248 -22.00 4.68 9.20
N THR A 249 -22.31 3.45 8.81
CA THR A 249 -23.51 2.74 9.26
C THR A 249 -23.26 1.24 9.34
N ASP A 250 -23.94 0.58 10.28
CA ASP A 250 -23.86 -0.87 10.43
C ASP A 250 -24.57 -1.57 9.27
N PHE A 251 -23.99 -2.68 8.82
CA PHE A 251 -24.55 -3.53 7.77
C PHE A 251 -24.32 -5.01 8.09
N VAL A 252 -25.24 -5.87 7.66
CA VAL A 252 -25.17 -7.31 7.93
C VAL A 252 -25.15 -8.11 6.63
N VAL A 253 -24.27 -9.10 6.57
CA VAL A 253 -24.32 -10.17 5.58
C VAL A 253 -24.76 -11.45 6.30
N PRO A 254 -25.88 -12.08 5.91
CA PRO A 254 -26.47 -13.20 6.65
C PRO A 254 -25.66 -14.49 6.56
#